data_AF-A0A2A9F3D2-F1
#
_entry.id   AF-A0A2A9F3D2-F1
#
_cell.length_a   1.000
_cell.length_b   1.000
_cell.length_c   1.000
_cell.angle_alpha   90.00
_cell.angle_beta   90.00
_cell.angle_gamma   90.00
#
_symmetry.space_group_name_H-M   'P 1'
#
loop_
_entity.id
_entity.type
_entity.pdbx_description
1 polymer ?
#
loop_
_entity_poly.entity_id
_entity_poly.type
_entity_poly.pdbx_seq_one_letter_code
_entity_poly.pdbx_strand_id
1 'polypeptide(L)'
;MPDPDDYQNAANAPLPGDDEPAPLPRRQLQKADAILHAYLNGAEMWAEALPDVAALLRAGHMHDLVSTGQVRGVPTIAEASAALDSWPWPTPNT
;
A
#
# COMPACT_ATOMS: atom_id res chain seq x y z
N MET A 1 -17.00 -22.45 -12.20
CA MET A 1 -16.69 -21.04 -11.89
C MET A 1 -15.22 -21.00 -11.54
N PRO A 2 -14.41 -20.05 -12.05
CA PRO A 2 -13.02 -19.95 -11.64
C PRO A 2 -12.95 -19.66 -10.15
N ASP A 3 -11.92 -20.17 -9.47
CA ASP A 3 -11.73 -19.99 -8.04
C ASP A 3 -11.52 -18.49 -7.75
N PRO A 4 -12.17 -17.89 -6.73
CA PRO A 4 -11.84 -16.54 -6.26
C PRO A 4 -10.34 -16.32 -6.03
N ASP A 5 -9.62 -17.35 -5.60
CA ASP A 5 -8.18 -17.29 -5.37
C ASP A 5 -7.39 -17.20 -6.69
N ASP A 6 -7.89 -17.78 -7.78
CA ASP A 6 -7.28 -17.66 -9.12
C ASP A 6 -7.37 -16.23 -9.66
N TYR A 7 -8.48 -15.53 -9.38
CA TYR A 7 -8.63 -14.12 -9.76
C TYR A 7 -7.71 -13.19 -8.95
N GLN A 8 -7.56 -13.45 -7.65
CA GLN A 8 -6.67 -12.67 -6.79
C GLN A 8 -5.20 -12.91 -7.16
N ASN A 9 -4.82 -14.16 -7.48
CA ASN A 9 -3.48 -14.50 -7.94
C ASN A 9 -3.14 -13.89 -9.30
N ALA A 10 -4.10 -13.87 -10.24
CA ALA A 10 -3.92 -13.20 -11.53
C ALA A 10 -3.79 -11.68 -11.39
N ALA A 11 -4.47 -11.07 -10.42
CA ALA A 11 -4.35 -9.63 -10.11
C ALA A 11 -3.03 -9.27 -9.40
N ASN A 12 -2.37 -10.24 -8.74
CA ASN A 12 -1.09 -10.05 -8.08
C ASN A 12 0.11 -10.37 -8.98
N ALA A 13 -0.11 -10.82 -10.22
CA ALA A 13 0.93 -11.09 -11.19
C ALA A 13 1.35 -9.78 -11.89
N PRO A 14 2.64 -9.61 -12.24
CA PRO A 14 3.08 -8.43 -12.95
C PRO A 14 2.38 -8.30 -14.31
N LEU A 15 1.85 -7.11 -14.59
CA LEU A 15 1.17 -6.77 -15.83
C LEU A 15 2.12 -6.01 -16.79
N PRO A 16 1.87 -6.05 -18.11
CA PRO A 16 2.58 -5.17 -19.04
C PRO A 16 2.39 -3.70 -18.65
N GLY A 17 3.48 -3.00 -18.33
CA GLY A 17 3.47 -1.63 -17.82
C GLY A 17 3.90 -1.47 -16.36
N ASP A 18 3.99 -2.56 -15.59
CA ASP A 18 4.44 -2.53 -14.18
C ASP A 18 5.92 -2.13 -14.00
N ASP A 19 6.69 -2.06 -15.09
CA ASP A 19 8.05 -1.52 -15.10
C ASP A 19 8.06 0.02 -14.98
N GLU A 20 6.92 0.68 -15.16
CA GLU A 20 6.80 2.12 -14.98
C GLU A 20 6.77 2.50 -13.49
N PRO A 21 7.47 3.57 -13.09
CA PRO A 21 7.52 3.98 -11.69
C PRO A 21 6.15 4.50 -11.23
N ALA A 22 5.58 3.87 -10.22
CA ALA A 22 4.37 4.36 -9.56
C ALA A 22 4.58 5.77 -8.98
N PRO A 23 3.57 6.67 -9.02
CA PRO A 23 3.71 8.05 -8.59
C PRO A 23 3.58 8.21 -7.06
N LEU A 24 4.40 7.50 -6.31
CA LEU A 24 4.46 7.57 -4.84
C LEU A 24 5.60 8.51 -4.38
N PRO A 25 5.28 9.64 -3.70
CA PRO A 25 6.27 10.46 -3.03
C PRO A 25 7.17 9.67 -2.07
N ARG A 26 8.47 9.96 -2.09
CA ARG A 26 9.46 9.32 -1.21
C ARG A 26 9.07 9.34 0.27
N ARG A 27 8.45 10.43 0.75
CA ARG A 27 7.98 10.55 2.14
C ARG A 27 6.95 9.48 2.52
N GLN A 28 6.04 9.15 1.61
CA GLN A 28 5.01 8.13 1.86
C GLN A 28 5.62 6.74 1.93
N LEU A 29 6.56 6.44 1.02
CA LEU A 29 7.33 5.20 1.05
C LEU A 29 8.15 5.07 2.34
N GLN A 30 8.84 6.14 2.75
CA GLN A 30 9.58 6.17 4.02
C GLN A 30 8.69 5.93 5.23
N LYS A 31 7.47 6.48 5.23
CA LYS A 31 6.52 6.28 6.32
C LYS A 31 6.07 4.83 6.40
N ALA A 32 5.66 4.26 5.27
CA ALA A 32 5.25 2.86 5.18
C ALA A 32 6.38 1.91 5.60
N ASP A 33 7.59 2.17 5.11
CA ASP A 33 8.79 1.40 5.46
C ASP A 33 9.11 1.45 6.95
N ALA A 34 9.05 2.64 7.56
CA ALA A 34 9.27 2.79 8.99
C ALA A 34 8.24 2.01 9.82
N ILE A 35 6.97 2.02 9.41
CA ILE A 35 5.88 1.30 10.10
C ILE A 35 6.12 -0.21 10.03
N LEU A 36 6.44 -0.72 8.83
CA LEU A 36 6.77 -2.12 8.62
C LEU A 36 7.95 -2.55 9.49
N HIS A 37 9.05 -1.78 9.49
CA HIS A 37 10.21 -2.07 10.31
C HIS A 37 9.89 -2.04 11.81
N ALA A 38 9.10 -1.08 12.27
CA ALA A 38 8.71 -1.01 13.68
C ALA A 38 7.90 -2.25 14.11
N TYR A 39 6.95 -2.69 13.28
CA TYR A 39 6.20 -3.92 13.51
C TYR A 39 7.12 -5.16 13.53
N LEU A 40 8.00 -5.29 12.54
CA LEU A 40 8.95 -6.41 12.44
C LEU A 40 9.96 -6.44 13.60
N ASN A 41 10.27 -5.28 14.20
CA ASN A 41 11.09 -5.15 15.40
C ASN A 41 10.31 -5.41 16.72
N GLY A 42 9.06 -5.85 16.64
CA GLY A 42 8.26 -6.26 17.79
C GLY A 42 7.41 -5.16 18.43
N ALA A 43 7.30 -3.97 17.82
CA ALA A 43 6.38 -2.94 18.30
C ALA A 43 4.95 -3.25 17.79
N GLU A 44 4.24 -4.10 18.54
CA GLU A 44 2.91 -4.63 18.17
C GLU A 44 1.85 -3.55 17.89
N MET A 45 1.98 -2.35 18.47
CA MET A 45 1.07 -1.23 18.19
C MET A 45 0.96 -0.89 16.70
N TRP A 46 1.99 -1.20 15.91
CA TRP A 46 2.01 -0.94 14.47
C TRP A 46 1.26 -2.00 13.66
N ALA A 47 0.81 -3.10 14.27
CA ALA A 47 -0.03 -4.09 13.61
C ALA A 47 -1.32 -3.46 13.04
N GLU A 48 -1.90 -2.50 13.76
CA GLU A 48 -3.11 -1.77 13.34
C GLU A 48 -2.86 -0.80 12.18
N ALA A 49 -1.61 -0.40 11.94
CA ALA A 49 -1.22 0.47 10.84
C ALA A 49 -0.88 -0.31 9.54
N LEU A 50 -0.69 -1.62 9.62
CA LEU A 50 -0.38 -2.47 8.46
C LEU A 50 -1.46 -2.44 7.35
N PRO A 51 -2.78 -2.42 7.68
CA PRO A 51 -3.81 -2.25 6.66
C PRO A 51 -3.65 -0.96 5.86
N ASP A 52 -3.24 0.14 6.48
CA ASP A 52 -3.03 1.43 5.80
C ASP A 52 -1.76 1.41 4.94
N VAL A 53 -0.71 0.72 5.39
CA VAL A 53 0.47 0.44 4.57
C VAL A 53 0.10 -0.36 3.33
N ALA A 54 -0.65 -1.45 3.50
CA ALA A 54 -1.12 -2.28 2.40
C ALA A 54 -2.02 -1.50 1.43
N ALA A 55 -2.88 -0.63 1.95
CA ALA A 55 -3.73 0.24 1.15
C ALA A 55 -2.90 1.23 0.30
N LEU A 56 -1.85 1.83 0.86
CA LEU A 56 -0.94 2.71 0.12
C LEU A 56 -0.21 1.96 -1.00
N LEU A 57 0.33 0.78 -0.70
CA LEU A 57 1.01 -0.04 -1.69
C LEU A 57 0.06 -0.46 -2.81
N ARG A 58 -1.18 -0.86 -2.47
CA ARG A 58 -2.22 -1.19 -3.44
C ARG A 58 -2.63 0.02 -4.28
N ALA A 59 -2.77 1.19 -3.68
CA ALA A 59 -3.09 2.42 -4.40
C ALA A 59 -1.98 2.84 -5.38
N GLY A 60 -0.71 2.61 -5.02
CA GLY A 60 0.43 2.82 -5.91
C GLY A 60 0.45 1.82 -7.06
N HIS A 61 0.33 0.53 -6.75
CA HIS A 61 0.30 -0.55 -7.75
C HIS A 61 -0.87 -0.43 -8.72
N MET A 62 -2.06 -0.04 -8.25
CA MET A 62 -3.27 0.07 -9.08
C MET A 62 -3.55 1.49 -9.57
N HIS A 63 -2.57 2.41 -9.49
CA HIS A 63 -2.80 3.84 -9.72
C HIS A 63 -3.48 4.11 -11.08
N ASP A 64 -2.97 3.50 -12.15
CA ASP A 64 -3.49 3.74 -13.50
C ASP A 64 -4.87 3.12 -13.71
N LEU A 65 -5.12 1.95 -13.12
CA LEU A 65 -6.41 1.26 -13.16
C LEU A 65 -7.50 2.03 -12.40
N VAL A 66 -7.13 2.67 -11.28
CA VAL A 66 -8.02 3.54 -10.51
C VAL A 66 -8.26 4.86 -11.26
N SER A 67 -7.20 5.47 -11.80
CA SER A 67 -7.28 6.74 -12.54
C SER A 67 -8.10 6.63 -13.84
N THR A 68 -8.09 5.47 -14.47
CA THR A 68 -8.91 5.16 -15.66
C THR A 68 -10.31 4.66 -15.32
N GLY A 69 -10.63 4.46 -14.04
CA GLY A 69 -11.93 3.99 -13.58
C GLY A 69 -12.23 2.52 -13.87
N GLN A 70 -11.21 1.73 -14.22
CA GLN A 70 -11.32 0.30 -14.50
C GLN A 70 -11.53 -0.54 -13.23
N VAL A 71 -11.13 -0.03 -12.07
CA VAL A 71 -11.31 -0.68 -10.77
C VAL A 71 -12.02 0.25 -9.80
N ARG A 72 -12.94 -0.30 -9.00
CA ARG A 72 -13.70 0.42 -7.95
C ARG A 72 -13.39 -0.17 -6.58
N GLY A 73 -13.46 0.65 -5.54
CA GLY A 73 -13.26 0.23 -4.14
C GLY A 73 -11.80 0.19 -3.68
N VAL A 74 -10.86 0.66 -4.50
CA VAL A 74 -9.47 0.89 -4.10
C VAL A 74 -9.31 2.38 -3.81
N PRO A 75 -8.74 2.76 -2.66
CA PRO A 75 -8.49 4.16 -2.35
C PRO A 75 -7.48 4.75 -3.34
N THR A 76 -7.61 6.05 -3.61
CA THR A 76 -6.57 6.81 -4.30
C THR A 76 -5.31 6.89 -3.43
N ILE A 77 -4.16 7.18 -4.06
CA ILE A 77 -2.89 7.42 -3.33
C ILE A 77 -3.07 8.51 -2.27
N ALA A 78 -3.85 9.56 -2.56
CA ALA A 78 -4.11 10.65 -1.62
C ALA A 78 -4.89 10.17 -0.38
N GLU A 79 -5.94 9.37 -0.58
CA GLU A 79 -6.75 8.81 0.51
C GLU A 79 -5.95 7.82 1.37
N ALA A 80 -5.22 6.91 0.73
CA ALA A 80 -4.38 5.95 1.43
C ALA A 80 -3.24 6.64 2.20
N SER A 81 -2.64 7.68 1.62
CA SER A 81 -1.63 8.49 2.32
C SER A 81 -2.22 9.23 3.51
N ALA A 82 -3.44 9.77 3.40
CA ALA A 82 -4.08 10.48 4.51
C ALA A 82 -4.35 9.54 5.70
N ALA A 83 -4.77 8.30 5.43
CA ALA A 83 -4.89 7.27 6.45
C ALA A 83 -3.54 6.98 7.12
N LEU A 84 -2.49 6.79 6.32
CA LEU A 84 -1.15 6.52 6.85
C LEU A 84 -0.55 7.70 7.63
N ASP A 85 -0.82 8.94 7.21
CA ASP A 85 -0.38 10.17 7.89
C ASP A 85 -1.08 10.40 9.24
N SER A 86 -2.20 9.73 9.50
CA SER A 86 -2.87 9.76 10.81
C SER A 86 -2.07 9.06 11.91
N TRP A 87 -1.19 8.13 11.52
CA TRP A 87 -0.29 7.46 12.44
C TRP A 87 0.93 8.33 12.78
N PRO A 88 1.45 8.28 14.02
CA PRO A 88 2.70 8.95 14.35
C PRO A 88 3.86 8.40 13.52
N TRP A 89 5.00 9.08 13.50
CA TRP A 89 6.21 8.47 12.94
C TRP A 89 6.74 7.44 13.94
N PRO A 90 7.10 6.22 13.48
CA PRO A 90 7.83 5.30 14.32
C PRO A 90 9.11 5.96 14.82
N THR A 91 9.27 6.01 16.13
CA THR A 91 10.51 6.50 16.73
C THR A 91 11.60 5.47 16.44
N PRO A 92 12.81 5.88 16.04
CA PRO A 92 13.94 4.96 16.05
C PRO A 92 14.05 4.40 17.47
N ASN A 93 13.99 3.08 17.62
CA ASN A 93 14.29 2.44 18.90
C ASN A 93 15.69 2.91 19.32
N THR A 94 15.77 3.71 20.38
CA THR A 94 17.03 4.02 21.09
C THR A 94 17.56 2.80 21.81
#